data_AF-A0A1V5S1M7-F1
#
_entry.id   AF-A0A1V5S1M7-F1
#
_cell.length_a   1.000
_cell.length_b   1.000
_cell.length_c   1.000
_cell.angle_alpha   90.00
_cell.angle_beta   90.00
_cell.angle_gamma   90.00
#
_symmetry.space_group_name_H-M   'P 1'
#
loop_
_entity.id
_entity.type
_entity.pdbx_description
1 polymer ?
#
loop_
_entity_poly.entity_id
_entity_poly.type
_entity_poly.pdbx_seq_one_letter_code
_entity_poly.pdbx_strand_id
1 'polypeptide(L)'
;MRYSTEKMVEILKSPEAQKIIDYVTPKYGNSYVGLWLFQVIGTQLDDMRTWTDEMRKQITPLKATWGLYYFQQDYGLNLDERLLAIEPGISEEELLPETQEIITQARQEIITKIRERSPANPTNIANIISGMTGRNINIIENTAKNTFDLIILAGTNTYNMQAVYKKMKQIKPTHLTVNYFGQLNINQLKAYTYGQLGAYTYGQIKNGLPIT
;
A
#
# COMPACT_ATOMS: atom_id res chain seq x y z
N MET A 1 -24.89 11.05 29.06
CA MET A 1 -25.62 11.19 30.34
C MET A 1 -26.78 12.15 30.22
N ARG A 2 -28.00 11.60 30.11
CA ARG A 2 -29.27 12.34 30.06
C ARG A 2 -29.72 12.87 31.43
N TYR A 3 -29.23 12.27 32.51
CA TYR A 3 -29.39 12.72 33.88
C TYR A 3 -28.09 12.40 34.65
N SER A 4 -27.77 13.18 35.68
CA SER A 4 -26.54 13.03 36.45
C SER A 4 -26.80 13.25 37.93
N THR A 5 -26.09 12.51 38.78
CA THR A 5 -26.11 12.63 40.24
C THR A 5 -24.67 12.72 40.74
N GLU A 6 -24.45 13.24 41.94
CA GLU A 6 -23.09 13.40 42.49
C GLU A 6 -22.32 12.07 42.53
N LYS A 7 -22.97 10.98 42.98
CA LYS A 7 -22.37 9.64 43.05
C LYS A 7 -22.01 9.08 41.67
N MET A 8 -22.79 9.37 40.63
CA MET A 8 -22.46 8.95 39.26
C MET A 8 -21.18 9.59 38.77
N VAL A 9 -21.02 10.91 38.98
CA VAL A 9 -19.81 11.64 38.56
C VAL A 9 -18.58 11.18 39.35
N GLU A 10 -18.78 10.83 40.63
CA GLU A 10 -17.72 10.29 41.47
C GLU A 10 -17.24 8.92 40.98
N ILE A 11 -18.15 7.97 40.71
CA ILE A 11 -17.81 6.56 40.45
C ILE A 11 -17.58 6.26 38.96
N LEU A 12 -18.39 6.82 38.06
CA LEU A 12 -18.36 6.49 36.63
C LEU A 12 -17.27 7.28 35.90
N LYS A 13 -16.08 6.70 35.81
CA LYS A 13 -14.92 7.28 35.08
C LYS A 13 -14.78 6.76 33.66
N SER A 14 -15.26 5.54 33.38
CA SER A 14 -15.19 4.93 32.06
C SER A 14 -16.16 5.59 31.06
N PRO A 15 -15.73 5.94 29.85
CA PRO A 15 -16.62 6.43 28.79
C PRO A 15 -17.76 5.46 28.46
N GLU A 16 -17.48 4.16 28.32
CA GLU A 16 -18.54 3.18 28.07
C GLU A 16 -19.46 3.01 29.30
N ALA A 17 -18.94 3.08 30.53
CA ALA A 17 -19.77 3.06 31.74
C ALA A 17 -20.79 4.21 31.78
N GLN A 18 -20.34 5.41 31.39
CA GLN A 18 -21.20 6.58 31.27
C GLN A 18 -22.25 6.46 30.16
N LYS A 19 -22.02 5.62 29.14
CA LYS A 19 -23.04 5.31 28.14
C LYS A 19 -24.03 4.27 28.66
N ILE A 20 -23.58 3.25 29.39
CA ILE A 20 -24.46 2.24 29.99
C ILE A 20 -25.57 2.90 30.80
N ILE A 21 -25.24 3.96 31.55
CA ILE A 21 -26.21 4.65 32.40
C ILE A 21 -27.36 5.31 31.61
N ASP A 22 -27.13 5.67 30.34
CA ASP A 22 -28.15 6.25 29.47
C ASP A 22 -29.16 5.19 28.96
N TYR A 23 -28.80 3.91 29.03
CA TYR A 23 -29.65 2.79 28.59
C TYR A 23 -30.45 2.13 29.73
N VAL A 24 -30.06 2.35 30.98
CA VAL A 24 -30.76 1.78 32.15
C VAL A 24 -31.78 2.76 32.73
N THR A 25 -32.78 2.22 33.43
CA THR A 25 -33.81 3.03 34.10
C THR A 25 -33.17 4.00 35.11
N PRO A 26 -33.63 5.26 35.20
CA PRO A 26 -33.01 6.31 36.01
C PRO A 26 -33.28 6.19 37.52
N LYS A 27 -33.00 5.03 38.11
CA LYS A 27 -33.14 4.74 39.55
C LYS A 27 -31.80 4.44 40.23
N TYR A 28 -30.77 4.15 39.46
CA TYR A 28 -29.47 3.71 39.97
C TYR A 28 -28.51 4.86 40.35
N GLY A 29 -28.92 6.12 40.22
CA GLY A 29 -28.02 7.27 40.44
C GLY A 29 -27.40 7.37 41.82
N ASN A 30 -28.09 6.88 42.85
CA ASN A 30 -27.54 6.86 44.21
C ASN A 30 -27.09 5.46 44.68
N SER A 31 -27.18 4.43 43.81
CA SER A 31 -26.83 3.06 44.16
C SER A 31 -25.32 2.84 44.03
N TYR A 32 -24.62 2.78 45.17
CA TYR A 32 -23.18 2.55 45.20
C TYR A 32 -22.77 1.27 44.44
N VAL A 33 -23.40 0.14 44.77
CA VAL A 33 -23.08 -1.17 44.17
C VAL A 33 -23.41 -1.18 42.68
N GLY A 34 -24.56 -0.63 42.29
CA GLY A 34 -24.98 -0.59 40.89
C GLY A 34 -24.03 0.24 40.01
N LEU A 35 -23.63 1.42 40.49
CA LEU A 35 -22.68 2.28 39.78
C LEU A 35 -21.30 1.65 39.66
N TRP A 36 -20.80 0.99 40.71
CA TRP A 36 -19.54 0.26 40.64
C TRP A 36 -19.59 -0.90 39.65
N LEU A 37 -20.71 -1.63 39.60
CA LEU A 37 -20.90 -2.70 38.61
C LEU A 37 -20.85 -2.13 37.19
N PHE A 38 -21.52 -1.01 36.91
CA PHE A 38 -21.44 -0.35 35.61
C PHE A 38 -20.05 0.16 35.29
N GLN A 39 -19.30 0.67 36.27
CA GLN A 39 -17.93 1.09 36.08
C GLN A 39 -17.02 -0.08 35.68
N VAL A 40 -17.09 -1.22 36.37
CA VAL A 40 -16.30 -2.41 36.05
C VAL A 40 -16.62 -2.92 34.65
N ILE A 41 -17.92 -3.02 34.32
CA ILE A 41 -18.35 -3.43 32.97
C ILE A 41 -17.84 -2.45 31.92
N GLY A 42 -18.00 -1.14 32.15
CA GLY A 42 -17.58 -0.11 31.21
C GLY A 42 -16.07 -0.12 30.98
N THR A 43 -15.25 -0.30 32.03
CA THR A 43 -13.80 -0.42 31.86
C THR A 43 -13.43 -1.60 30.94
N GLN A 44 -14.07 -2.76 31.12
CA GLN A 44 -13.84 -3.89 30.22
C GLN A 44 -14.31 -3.61 28.79
N LEU A 45 -15.40 -2.85 28.60
CA LEU A 45 -15.87 -2.45 27.27
C LEU A 45 -14.95 -1.40 26.61
N ASP A 46 -14.33 -0.50 27.39
CA ASP A 46 -13.32 0.43 26.88
C ASP A 46 -12.11 -0.34 26.32
N ASP A 47 -11.64 -1.35 27.05
CA ASP A 47 -10.55 -2.24 26.60
C ASP A 47 -10.92 -2.98 25.33
N MET A 48 -12.11 -3.61 25.29
CA MET A 48 -12.62 -4.29 24.10
C MET A 48 -12.72 -3.36 22.89
N ARG A 49 -13.14 -2.11 23.10
CA ARG A 49 -13.22 -1.11 22.05
C ARG A 49 -11.84 -0.78 21.50
N THR A 50 -10.86 -0.60 22.38
CA THR A 50 -9.46 -0.35 22.01
C THR A 50 -8.91 -1.50 21.17
N TRP A 51 -9.13 -2.75 21.59
CA TRP A 51 -8.70 -3.93 20.83
C TRP A 51 -9.41 -4.05 19.48
N THR A 52 -10.70 -3.73 19.42
CA THR A 52 -11.46 -3.76 18.16
C THR A 52 -10.93 -2.73 17.17
N ASP A 53 -10.64 -1.52 17.63
CA ASP A 53 -10.12 -0.46 16.78
C ASP A 53 -8.67 -0.73 16.35
N GLU A 54 -7.85 -1.33 17.20
CA GLU A 54 -6.52 -1.86 16.84
C GLU A 54 -6.62 -2.96 15.78
N MET A 55 -7.46 -3.97 15.99
CA MET A 55 -7.68 -5.07 15.05
C MET A 55 -8.11 -4.56 13.67
N ARG A 56 -8.97 -3.53 13.61
CA ARG A 56 -9.38 -2.91 12.34
C ARG A 56 -8.21 -2.35 11.54
N LYS A 57 -7.19 -1.80 12.19
CA LYS A 57 -5.98 -1.29 11.50
C LYS A 57 -5.22 -2.43 10.82
N GLN A 58 -5.24 -3.62 11.40
CA GLN A 58 -4.50 -4.79 10.92
C GLN A 58 -5.14 -5.47 9.69
N ILE A 59 -6.39 -5.14 9.34
CA ILE A 59 -7.11 -5.76 8.20
C ILE A 59 -6.50 -5.37 6.85
N THR A 60 -5.87 -4.20 6.76
CA THR A 60 -5.30 -3.70 5.49
C THR A 60 -3.78 -3.66 5.57
N PRO A 61 -3.04 -4.17 4.57
CA PRO A 61 -1.58 -4.11 4.56
C PRO A 61 -1.03 -2.69 4.74
N LEU A 62 -1.72 -1.67 4.22
CA LEU A 62 -1.28 -0.28 4.32
C LEU A 62 -1.25 0.29 5.74
N LYS A 63 -2.05 -0.27 6.66
CA LYS A 63 -2.17 0.19 8.05
C LYS A 63 -1.71 -0.84 9.06
N ALA A 64 -1.55 -2.09 8.64
CA ALA A 64 -1.10 -3.17 9.51
C ALA A 64 0.33 -2.92 9.99
N THR A 65 0.59 -3.29 11.24
CA THR A 65 1.91 -3.29 11.88
C THR A 65 2.36 -4.73 12.07
N TRP A 66 2.03 -5.36 13.20
CA TRP A 66 2.31 -6.78 13.45
C TRP A 66 1.51 -7.70 12.51
N GLY A 67 0.35 -7.27 12.02
CA GLY A 67 -0.47 -8.02 11.07
C GLY A 67 0.26 -8.30 9.74
N LEU A 68 1.31 -7.54 9.41
CA LEU A 68 2.11 -7.74 8.21
C LEU A 68 2.79 -9.11 8.15
N TYR A 69 3.15 -9.68 9.31
CA TYR A 69 3.70 -11.03 9.36
C TYR A 69 2.74 -12.06 8.75
N TYR A 70 1.46 -12.00 9.11
CA TYR A 70 0.45 -12.91 8.59
C TYR A 70 0.20 -12.67 7.09
N PHE A 71 0.24 -11.43 6.63
CA PHE A 71 0.22 -11.15 5.19
C PHE A 71 1.41 -11.77 4.46
N GLN A 72 2.62 -11.67 4.99
CA GLN A 72 3.79 -12.31 4.37
C GLN A 72 3.59 -13.83 4.25
N GLN A 73 3.03 -14.46 5.30
CA GLN A 73 2.68 -15.87 5.28
C GLN A 73 1.65 -16.21 4.19
N ASP A 74 0.55 -15.46 4.11
CA ASP A 74 -0.53 -15.69 3.14
C ASP A 74 -0.07 -15.51 1.68
N TYR A 75 0.83 -14.54 1.45
CA TYR A 75 1.38 -14.26 0.13
C TYR A 75 2.62 -15.11 -0.21
N GLY A 76 3.10 -15.94 0.71
CA GLY A 76 4.30 -16.77 0.53
C GLY A 76 5.58 -15.95 0.36
N LEU A 77 5.69 -14.84 1.08
CA LEU A 77 6.87 -13.98 1.13
C LEU A 77 7.84 -14.45 2.23
N ASN A 78 9.02 -13.85 2.28
CA ASN A 78 9.95 -14.08 3.38
C ASN A 78 9.33 -13.56 4.69
N LEU A 79 9.24 -14.43 5.68
CA LEU A 79 8.68 -14.11 6.99
C LEU A 79 9.69 -13.28 7.79
N ASP A 80 9.27 -12.10 8.24
CA ASP A 80 10.08 -11.27 9.14
C ASP A 80 9.52 -11.37 10.58
N GLU A 81 10.19 -12.17 11.41
CA GLU A 81 9.78 -12.40 12.80
C GLU A 81 9.81 -11.14 13.67
N ARG A 82 10.56 -10.11 13.27
CA ARG A 82 10.63 -8.83 13.99
C ARG A 82 9.28 -8.11 14.02
N LEU A 83 8.41 -8.38 13.05
CA LEU A 83 7.05 -7.82 13.00
C LEU A 83 6.16 -8.36 14.14
N LEU A 84 6.41 -9.59 14.61
CA LEU A 84 5.68 -10.18 15.74
C LEU A 84 6.07 -9.57 17.10
N ALA A 85 7.27 -9.00 17.19
CA ALA A 85 7.76 -8.35 18.41
C ALA A 85 7.12 -6.97 18.65
N ILE A 86 6.36 -6.45 17.68
CA ILE A 86 5.67 -5.16 17.80
C ILE A 86 4.45 -5.34 18.69
N GLU A 87 4.42 -4.67 19.84
CA GLU A 87 3.29 -4.76 20.76
C GLU A 87 2.02 -4.14 20.12
N PRO A 88 0.85 -4.81 20.27
CA PRO A 88 -0.43 -4.25 19.84
C PRO A 88 -0.76 -2.96 20.60
N GLY A 89 -1.38 -1.97 19.95
CA GLY A 89 -1.80 -0.73 20.61
C GLY A 89 -0.78 0.41 20.55
N ILE A 90 0.47 0.16 20.16
CA ILE A 90 1.46 1.23 19.97
C ILE A 90 1.09 2.06 18.74
N SER A 91 1.07 3.38 18.90
CA SER A 91 0.83 4.29 17.78
C SER A 91 2.03 4.32 16.83
N GLU A 92 1.81 4.51 15.52
CA GLU A 92 2.92 4.51 14.54
C GLU A 92 3.97 5.61 14.83
N GLU A 93 3.60 6.65 15.57
CA GLU A 93 4.46 7.78 15.96
C GLU A 93 5.40 7.43 17.13
N GLU A 94 5.02 6.47 17.96
CA GLU A 94 5.81 6.00 19.11
C GLU A 94 6.81 4.89 18.73
N LEU A 95 6.71 4.35 17.51
CA LEU A 95 7.60 3.31 17.03
C LEU A 95 9.01 3.86 16.78
N LEU A 96 10.00 3.04 17.10
CA LEU A 96 11.40 3.34 16.80
C LEU A 96 11.61 3.44 15.28
N PRO A 97 12.50 4.33 14.79
CA PRO A 97 12.72 4.55 13.36
C PRO A 97 13.05 3.27 12.57
N GLU A 98 13.86 2.38 13.17
CA GLU A 98 14.21 1.10 12.56
C GLU A 98 13.00 0.18 12.38
N THR A 99 12.02 0.23 13.29
CA THR A 99 10.80 -0.58 13.20
C THR A 99 9.90 -0.04 12.10
N GLN A 100 9.85 1.28 11.94
CA GLN A 100 9.08 1.94 10.91
C GLN A 100 9.63 1.65 9.50
N GLU A 101 10.95 1.54 9.36
CA GLU A 101 11.59 1.12 8.12
C GLU A 101 11.22 -0.33 7.77
N ILE A 102 11.28 -1.26 8.74
CA ILE A 102 10.90 -2.67 8.56
C ILE A 102 9.44 -2.79 8.09
N ILE A 103 8.52 -2.08 8.76
CA ILE A 103 7.10 -2.03 8.38
C ILE A 103 6.95 -1.51 6.96
N THR A 104 7.65 -0.43 6.60
CA THR A 104 7.56 0.18 5.27
C THR A 104 8.06 -0.77 4.18
N GLN A 105 9.18 -1.46 4.42
CA GLN A 105 9.71 -2.46 3.52
C GLN A 105 8.72 -3.63 3.33
N ALA A 106 8.22 -4.20 4.43
CA ALA A 106 7.26 -5.31 4.38
C ALA A 106 5.97 -4.91 3.64
N ARG A 107 5.45 -3.71 3.89
CA ARG A 107 4.30 -3.14 3.15
C ARG A 107 4.59 -3.08 1.65
N GLN A 108 5.76 -2.58 1.26
CA GLN A 108 6.15 -2.46 -0.14
C GLN A 108 6.24 -3.83 -0.83
N GLU A 109 6.80 -4.83 -0.16
CA GLU A 109 6.89 -6.20 -0.68
C GLU A 109 5.49 -6.81 -0.87
N ILE A 110 4.62 -6.71 0.13
CA ILE A 110 3.24 -7.21 0.06
C ILE A 110 2.44 -6.51 -1.04
N ILE A 111 2.52 -5.17 -1.12
CA ILE A 111 1.81 -4.39 -2.14
C ILE A 111 2.29 -4.75 -3.54
N THR A 112 3.60 -4.92 -3.71
CA THR A 112 4.17 -5.39 -4.98
C THR A 112 3.60 -6.75 -5.35
N LYS A 113 3.50 -7.66 -4.39
CA LYS A 113 2.94 -9.00 -4.63
C LYS A 113 1.45 -8.99 -4.99
N ILE A 114 0.67 -8.13 -4.33
CA ILE A 114 -0.74 -7.91 -4.66
C ILE A 114 -0.86 -7.40 -6.10
N ARG A 115 -0.05 -6.41 -6.48
CA ARG A 115 -0.04 -5.83 -7.84
C ARG A 115 0.38 -6.83 -8.91
N GLU A 116 1.28 -7.75 -8.61
CA GLU A 116 1.68 -8.83 -9.53
C GLU A 116 0.51 -9.77 -9.87
N ARG A 117 -0.39 -10.03 -8.91
CA ARG A 117 -1.57 -10.88 -9.12
C ARG A 117 -2.73 -10.15 -9.79
N SER A 118 -2.72 -8.81 -9.77
CA SER A 118 -3.75 -8.01 -10.43
C SER A 118 -3.76 -8.24 -11.94
N PRO A 119 -4.93 -8.19 -12.60
CA PRO A 119 -5.02 -8.24 -14.05
C PRO A 119 -4.08 -7.23 -14.70
N ALA A 120 -3.43 -7.67 -15.78
CA ALA A 120 -2.43 -6.90 -16.51
C ALA A 120 -3.06 -5.76 -17.34
N ASN A 121 -3.61 -4.76 -16.65
CA ASN A 121 -4.07 -3.51 -17.22
C ASN A 121 -2.85 -2.64 -17.62
N PRO A 122 -2.87 -1.94 -18.77
CA PRO A 122 -1.86 -0.94 -19.14
C PRO A 122 -1.37 -0.06 -18.00
N THR A 123 -2.27 0.52 -17.20
CA THR A 123 -1.86 1.40 -16.09
C THR A 123 -1.06 0.64 -15.03
N ASN A 124 -1.44 -0.60 -14.73
CA ASN A 124 -0.71 -1.45 -13.77
C ASN A 124 0.67 -1.82 -14.33
N ILE A 125 0.75 -2.21 -15.60
CA ILE A 125 2.01 -2.53 -16.27
C ILE A 125 2.93 -1.30 -16.27
N ALA A 126 2.41 -0.12 -16.61
CA ALA A 126 3.18 1.13 -16.59
C ALA A 126 3.72 1.44 -15.19
N ASN A 127 2.90 1.29 -14.14
CA ASN A 127 3.31 1.53 -12.76
C ASN A 127 4.40 0.54 -12.30
N ILE A 128 4.28 -0.75 -12.65
CA ILE A 128 5.27 -1.77 -12.28
C ILE A 128 6.62 -1.49 -12.94
N ILE A 129 6.62 -1.23 -14.25
CA ILE A 129 7.88 -0.97 -14.97
C ILE A 129 8.44 0.42 -14.60
N SER A 130 7.59 1.40 -14.26
CA SER A 130 8.01 2.72 -13.77
C SER A 130 8.73 2.58 -12.43
N GLY A 131 8.19 1.78 -11.50
CA GLY A 131 8.85 1.48 -10.24
C GLY A 131 10.20 0.79 -10.40
N MET A 132 10.37 -0.08 -11.40
CA MET A 132 11.65 -0.75 -11.68
C MET A 132 12.69 0.14 -12.36
N THR A 133 12.25 1.06 -13.23
CA THR A 133 13.14 1.87 -14.08
C THR A 133 13.38 3.27 -13.55
N GLY A 134 12.55 3.74 -12.61
CA GLY A 134 12.53 5.13 -12.16
C GLY A 134 12.13 6.12 -13.26
N ARG A 135 11.47 5.65 -14.32
CA ARG A 135 11.09 6.45 -15.49
C ARG A 135 9.59 6.41 -15.71
N ASN A 136 9.04 7.51 -16.22
CA ASN A 136 7.66 7.52 -16.66
C ASN A 136 7.48 6.66 -17.90
N ILE A 137 6.38 5.91 -17.93
CA ILE A 137 6.07 4.95 -18.98
C ILE A 137 4.71 5.28 -19.55
N ASN A 138 4.65 5.33 -20.87
CA ASN A 138 3.40 5.43 -21.60
C ASN A 138 3.14 4.10 -22.31
N ILE A 139 1.90 3.60 -22.20
CA ILE A 139 1.48 2.38 -22.89
C ILE A 139 0.38 2.73 -23.86
N ILE A 140 0.59 2.39 -25.13
CA ILE A 140 -0.39 2.58 -26.21
C ILE A 140 -0.91 1.21 -26.61
N GLU A 141 -2.20 0.97 -26.42
CA GLU A 141 -2.85 -0.27 -26.82
C GLU A 141 -3.30 -0.23 -28.30
N ASN A 142 -3.46 -1.42 -28.90
CA ASN A 142 -4.02 -1.61 -30.24
C ASN A 142 -3.23 -1.00 -31.40
N THR A 143 -1.90 -0.87 -31.28
CA THR A 143 -1.04 -0.48 -32.41
C THR A 143 -1.13 -1.47 -33.57
N ALA A 144 -1.34 -2.76 -33.26
CA ALA A 144 -1.63 -3.81 -34.22
C ALA A 144 -2.47 -4.91 -33.57
N LYS A 145 -2.84 -5.95 -34.34
CA LYS A 145 -3.60 -7.09 -33.82
C LYS A 145 -2.90 -7.69 -32.60
N ASN A 146 -3.59 -7.72 -31.46
CA ASN A 146 -3.10 -8.21 -30.17
C ASN A 146 -1.77 -7.56 -29.73
N THR A 147 -1.48 -6.32 -30.12
CA THR A 147 -0.17 -5.70 -29.87
C THR A 147 -0.34 -4.38 -29.13
N PHE A 148 0.54 -4.14 -28.16
CA PHE A 148 0.66 -2.86 -27.47
C PHE A 148 2.11 -2.39 -27.43
N ASP A 149 2.29 -1.08 -27.39
CA ASP A 149 3.59 -0.44 -27.39
C ASP A 149 3.89 0.08 -25.98
N LEU A 150 5.06 -0.27 -25.46
CA LEU A 150 5.60 0.29 -24.24
C LEU A 150 6.65 1.34 -24.59
N ILE A 151 6.35 2.59 -24.25
CA ILE A 151 7.22 3.74 -24.49
C ILE A 151 7.83 4.17 -23.16
N ILE A 152 9.14 3.98 -23.03
CA ILE A 152 9.91 4.47 -21.89
C ILE A 152 10.35 5.90 -22.19
N LEU A 153 9.88 6.85 -21.37
CA LEU A 153 10.21 8.25 -21.56
C LEU A 153 11.68 8.53 -21.21
N ALA A 154 12.23 9.57 -21.81
CA ALA A 154 13.62 9.93 -21.64
C ALA A 154 13.89 10.38 -20.19
N GLY A 155 15.00 9.90 -19.62
CA GLY A 155 15.41 10.23 -18.26
C GLY A 155 16.94 10.22 -18.11
N THR A 156 17.43 10.80 -17.03
CA THR A 156 18.88 10.91 -16.72
C THR A 156 19.47 9.61 -16.18
N ASN A 157 18.64 8.73 -15.61
CA ASN A 157 19.10 7.54 -14.91
C ASN A 157 19.31 6.38 -15.90
N THR A 158 20.38 5.60 -15.70
CA THR A 158 20.58 4.32 -16.39
C THR A 158 19.64 3.27 -15.80
N TYR A 159 19.08 2.42 -16.66
CA TYR A 159 18.14 1.37 -16.24
C TYR A 159 18.41 0.09 -17.04
N ASN A 160 18.13 -1.06 -16.43
CA ASN A 160 18.42 -2.36 -17.00
C ASN A 160 17.24 -2.86 -17.87
N MET A 161 17.39 -2.78 -19.19
CA MET A 161 16.40 -3.28 -20.14
C MET A 161 16.16 -4.80 -20.01
N GLN A 162 17.17 -5.59 -19.69
CA GLN A 162 17.03 -7.05 -19.55
C GLN A 162 16.11 -7.42 -18.36
N ALA A 163 16.17 -6.65 -17.27
CA ALA A 163 15.26 -6.81 -16.14
C ALA A 163 13.81 -6.48 -16.54
N VAL A 164 13.61 -5.42 -17.33
CA VAL A 164 12.30 -5.04 -17.88
C VAL A 164 11.74 -6.13 -18.78
N TYR A 165 12.54 -6.68 -19.70
CA TYR A 165 12.13 -7.78 -20.57
C TYR A 165 11.71 -9.02 -19.77
N LYS A 166 12.52 -9.43 -18.77
CA LYS A 166 12.21 -10.58 -17.92
C LYS A 166 10.90 -10.37 -17.16
N LYS A 167 10.68 -9.17 -16.63
CA LYS A 167 9.45 -8.84 -15.89
C LYS A 167 8.23 -8.76 -16.80
N MET A 168 8.35 -8.13 -17.97
CA MET A 168 7.26 -8.05 -18.94
C MET A 168 6.82 -9.44 -19.38
N LYS A 169 7.75 -10.38 -19.62
CA LYS A 169 7.42 -11.76 -19.96
C LYS A 169 6.57 -12.48 -18.89
N GLN A 170 6.69 -12.09 -17.63
CA GLN A 170 5.91 -12.68 -16.53
C GLN A 170 4.51 -12.07 -16.39
N ILE A 171 4.40 -10.75 -16.60
CA ILE A 171 3.15 -10.00 -16.36
C ILE A 171 2.23 -10.05 -17.58
N LYS A 172 2.81 -10.06 -18.77
CA LYS A 172 2.10 -9.93 -20.03
C LYS A 172 1.18 -11.13 -20.28
N PRO A 173 -0.08 -10.91 -20.69
CA PRO A 173 -0.96 -11.98 -21.18
C PRO A 173 -0.36 -12.70 -22.40
N THR A 174 -0.44 -14.03 -22.42
CA THR A 174 0.19 -14.88 -23.45
C THR A 174 -0.20 -14.54 -24.88
N HIS A 175 -1.44 -14.04 -25.09
CA HIS A 175 -2.00 -13.78 -26.41
C HIS A 175 -1.65 -12.40 -26.98
N LEU A 176 -1.01 -11.53 -26.20
CA LEU A 176 -0.61 -10.20 -26.66
C LEU A 176 0.84 -10.25 -27.21
N THR A 177 1.28 -9.20 -27.90
CA THR A 177 2.68 -8.89 -28.27
C THR A 177 3.08 -7.51 -27.75
N VAL A 178 4.34 -7.31 -27.32
CA VAL A 178 4.86 -6.00 -26.85
C VAL A 178 5.94 -5.52 -27.77
N ASN A 179 5.84 -4.25 -28.19
CA ASN A 179 6.95 -3.52 -28.78
C ASN A 179 7.54 -2.55 -27.76
N TYR A 180 8.86 -2.38 -27.76
CA TYR A 180 9.57 -1.52 -26.81
C TYR A 180 10.17 -0.32 -27.54
N PHE A 181 9.83 0.88 -27.07
CA PHE A 181 10.32 2.13 -27.62
C PHE A 181 10.98 2.96 -26.53
N GLY A 182 12.13 3.55 -26.86
CA GLY A 182 12.85 4.48 -26.00
C GLY A 182 12.81 5.87 -26.57
N GLN A 183 12.24 6.83 -25.83
CA GLN A 183 12.44 8.24 -26.18
C GLN A 183 13.83 8.68 -25.74
N LEU A 184 14.53 9.37 -26.64
CA LEU A 184 15.81 10.00 -26.37
C LEU A 184 15.60 11.50 -26.14
N ASN A 185 16.28 12.06 -25.13
CA ASN A 185 16.33 13.50 -24.94
C ASN A 185 17.19 14.17 -26.03
N ILE A 186 16.99 15.47 -26.27
CA ILE A 186 17.79 16.27 -27.23
C ILE A 186 19.31 16.13 -26.98
N ASN A 187 19.73 16.06 -25.72
CA ASN A 187 21.15 15.89 -25.38
C ASN A 187 21.67 14.48 -25.71
N GLN A 188 20.82 13.45 -25.70
CA GLN A 188 21.16 12.09 -26.10
C GLN A 188 21.13 11.93 -27.62
N LEU A 189 20.23 12.64 -28.31
CA LEU A 189 20.18 12.71 -29.78
C LEU A 189 21.45 13.35 -30.38
N LYS A 190 22.04 14.34 -29.70
CA LYS A 190 23.32 14.95 -30.10
C LYS A 190 24.52 14.00 -30.09
N ALA A 191 24.42 12.87 -29.37
CA ALA A 191 25.47 11.85 -29.35
C ALA A 191 25.41 10.92 -30.57
N TYR A 192 24.29 10.90 -31.30
CA TYR A 192 24.16 10.14 -32.55
C TYR A 192 24.63 11.00 -33.72
N THR A 193 25.37 10.37 -34.64
CA THR A 193 25.76 11.03 -35.89
C THR A 193 24.57 11.16 -36.83
N TYR A 194 24.58 12.16 -37.73
CA TYR A 194 23.53 12.35 -38.74
C TYR A 194 23.26 11.09 -39.59
N GLY A 195 24.31 10.29 -39.88
CA GLY A 195 24.17 9.02 -40.61
C GLY A 195 23.43 7.93 -39.84
N GLN A 196 23.54 7.90 -38.51
CA GLN A 196 22.83 6.93 -37.66
C GLN A 196 21.36 7.32 -37.47
N LEU A 197 21.05 8.62 -37.43
CA LEU A 197 19.67 9.12 -37.35
C LEU A 197 18.93 9.01 -38.68
N GLY A 198 19.65 9.06 -39.82
CA GLY A 198 19.08 8.90 -41.16
C GLY A 198 18.50 7.51 -41.46
N ALA A 199 18.84 6.50 -40.65
CA ALA A 199 18.26 5.16 -40.76
C ALA A 199 16.83 5.06 -40.15
N TYR A 200 16.39 6.09 -39.42
CA TYR A 200 15.10 6.13 -38.74
C TYR A 200 14.20 7.21 -39.34
N THR A 201 12.92 6.90 -39.50
CA THR A 201 11.92 7.87 -39.95
C THR A 201 11.64 8.92 -38.88
N TYR A 202 11.18 10.10 -39.28
CA TYR A 202 10.78 11.18 -38.35
C TYR A 202 9.77 10.69 -37.29
N GLY A 203 8.82 9.83 -37.69
CA GLY A 203 7.85 9.23 -36.76
C GLY A 203 8.50 8.36 -35.69
N GLN A 204 9.52 7.58 -36.04
CA GLN A 204 10.28 6.75 -35.10
C GLN A 204 11.13 7.62 -34.15
N ILE A 205 11.76 8.67 -34.65
CA ILE A 205 12.55 9.58 -33.80
C ILE A 205 11.63 10.33 -32.81
N LYS A 206 10.44 10.75 -33.26
CA LYS A 206 9.46 11.48 -32.44
C LYS A 206 8.76 10.61 -31.41
N ASN A 207 8.41 9.37 -31.76
CA ASN A 207 7.65 8.47 -30.88
C ASN A 207 8.54 7.57 -30.02
N GLY A 208 9.84 7.51 -30.30
CA GLY A 208 10.83 6.70 -29.59
C GLY A 208 11.50 5.71 -30.53
N LEU A 209 12.82 5.57 -30.41
CA LEU A 209 13.56 4.62 -31.23
C LEU A 209 13.28 3.19 -30.74
N PRO A 210 13.16 2.21 -31.65
CA PRO A 210 13.06 0.82 -31.27
C PRO A 210 14.35 0.42 -30.53
N ILE A 211 14.20 -0.04 -29.29
CA ILE A 211 15.31 -0.55 -28.50
C ILE A 211 15.36 -2.06 -28.76
N THR A 212 16.50 -2.57 -29.22
CA THR A 212 16.74 -4.02 -29.30
C THR A 212 17.05 -4.56 -27.91
#